data_AF-A0A518GTS2-F1
#
_entry.id   AF-A0A518GTS2-F1
#
_cell.length_a   1.000
_cell.length_b   1.000
_cell.length_c   1.000
_cell.angle_alpha   90.00
_cell.angle_beta   90.00
_cell.angle_gamma   90.00
#
_symmetry.space_group_name_H-M   'P 1'
#
loop_
_entity.id
_entity.type
_entity.pdbx_description
1 polymer ?
#
loop_
_entity_poly.entity_id
_entity_poly.type
_entity_poly.pdbx_seq_one_letter_code
_entity_poly.pdbx_strand_id
1 'polypeptide(L)'
;MLRMVTWACVALSAVVLLIVMTHENWARAAEEPQPKFLVECLLEETVHGKTQTLAAPQILMRPASTGNLLMENQNESIEIAVTTGTIEPQATHQVSLQMKSKGNVLHAPRLTMTTGQTGKAQWVIGEKTCTFTCKFSKQ
;
A
#
# COMPACT_ATOMS: atom_id res chain seq x y z
N MET A 1 32.50 78.46 2.06
CA MET A 1 31.05 78.19 2.14
C MET A 1 30.85 76.69 2.10
N LEU A 2 30.25 76.15 3.15
CA LEU A 2 29.85 74.76 3.34
C LEU A 2 28.76 74.37 2.32
N ARG A 3 28.87 73.21 1.66
CA ARG A 3 27.75 72.47 1.06
C ARG A 3 28.23 71.02 0.83
N MET A 4 27.86 70.14 1.74
CA MET A 4 26.72 69.21 1.64
C MET A 4 27.04 68.02 0.71
N VAL A 5 27.27 66.84 1.29
CA VAL A 5 26.27 65.73 1.41
C VAL A 5 26.42 64.73 0.26
N THR A 6 27.21 63.69 0.54
CA THR A 6 26.90 62.27 0.32
C THR A 6 25.92 61.93 -0.81
N TRP A 7 26.42 61.46 -1.96
CA TRP A 7 25.69 60.55 -2.85
C TRP A 7 26.71 59.50 -3.34
N ALA A 8 26.90 58.42 -2.59
CA ALA A 8 26.13 57.18 -2.73
C ALA A 8 26.69 56.31 -3.86
N CYS A 9 27.80 55.62 -3.55
CA CYS A 9 28.18 54.36 -4.17
C CYS A 9 27.06 53.33 -3.97
N VAL A 10 26.04 53.35 -4.84
CA VAL A 10 24.98 52.35 -4.88
C VAL A 10 24.95 51.78 -6.29
N ALA A 11 26.01 51.06 -6.66
CA ALA A 11 26.07 50.36 -7.94
C ALA A 11 26.66 48.94 -7.84
N LEU A 12 26.96 48.44 -6.63
CA LEU A 12 27.62 47.13 -6.46
C LEU A 12 26.88 46.13 -5.55
N SER A 13 25.72 46.49 -5.00
CA SER A 13 24.91 45.61 -4.13
C SER A 13 23.66 45.04 -4.79
N ALA A 14 23.42 45.29 -6.08
CA ALA A 14 22.25 44.76 -6.79
C ALA A 14 22.49 43.40 -7.49
N VAL A 15 23.74 42.95 -7.67
CA VAL A 15 24.04 41.73 -8.43
C VAL A 15 24.07 40.47 -7.54
N VAL A 16 24.19 40.61 -6.22
CA VAL A 16 24.28 39.45 -5.30
C VAL A 16 22.91 38.97 -4.81
N LEU A 17 21.85 39.77 -4.95
CA LEU A 17 20.50 39.44 -4.47
C LEU A 17 19.61 38.71 -5.50
N LEU A 18 20.10 38.47 -6.72
CA LEU A 18 19.36 37.70 -7.74
C LEU A 18 19.76 36.22 -7.80
N ILE A 19 20.79 35.79 -7.06
CA ILE A 19 21.21 34.38 -7.04
C ILE A 19 20.58 33.60 -5.87
N VAL A 20 20.07 34.29 -4.84
CA VAL A 20 19.50 33.63 -3.66
C VAL A 20 18.00 33.31 -3.80
N MET A 21 17.26 33.98 -4.69
CA MET A 21 15.82 33.77 -4.82
C MET A 21 15.39 32.68 -5.81
N THR A 22 16.32 31.97 -6.46
CA THR A 22 15.96 30.88 -7.38
C THR A 22 16.25 29.48 -6.83
N HIS A 23 16.82 29.35 -5.62
CA HIS A 23 17.19 28.04 -5.08
C HIS A 23 16.19 27.44 -4.07
N GLU A 24 15.26 28.22 -3.53
CA GLU A 24 14.31 27.73 -2.50
C GLU A 24 12.95 27.27 -3.04
N ASN A 25 12.63 27.52 -4.31
CA ASN A 25 11.32 27.13 -4.87
C ASN A 25 11.34 25.81 -5.66
N TRP A 26 12.46 25.06 -5.64
CA TRP A 26 12.53 23.72 -6.24
C TRP A 26 12.39 22.59 -5.20
N ALA A 27 11.75 22.85 -4.06
CA ALA A 27 11.47 21.81 -3.04
C ALA A 27 9.98 21.44 -2.93
N ARG A 28 9.18 21.84 -3.92
CA ARG A 28 7.82 21.30 -4.11
C ARG A 28 7.57 21.08 -5.59
N ALA A 29 8.36 20.21 -6.22
CA ALA A 29 7.69 19.26 -7.09
C ALA A 29 6.71 18.55 -6.18
N ALA A 30 5.43 18.93 -6.25
CA ALA A 30 4.38 18.12 -5.65
C ALA A 30 4.60 16.73 -6.23
N GLU A 31 5.11 15.79 -5.42
CA GLU A 31 5.12 14.39 -5.79
C GLU A 31 3.68 14.11 -6.21
N GLU A 32 3.46 13.86 -7.50
CA GLU A 32 2.17 13.38 -7.95
C GLU A 32 1.82 12.23 -7.01
N PRO A 33 0.61 12.23 -6.41
CA PRO A 33 0.25 11.20 -5.46
C PRO A 33 0.47 9.86 -6.15
N GLN A 34 1.50 9.14 -5.71
CA GLN A 34 1.87 7.90 -6.39
C GLN A 34 0.63 7.02 -6.42
N PRO A 35 0.28 6.44 -7.58
CA PRO A 35 -0.91 5.62 -7.69
C PRO A 35 -0.83 4.49 -6.67
N LYS A 36 -1.96 4.16 -6.02
CA LYS A 36 -2.03 3.11 -5.01
C LYS A 36 -3.09 2.09 -5.40
N PHE A 37 -2.86 0.87 -4.98
CA PHE A 37 -3.88 -0.17 -4.98
C PHE A 37 -4.44 -0.28 -3.56
N LEU A 38 -5.77 -0.20 -3.45
CA LEU A 38 -6.47 -0.69 -2.27
C LEU A 38 -6.66 -2.19 -2.44
N VAL A 39 -6.12 -2.94 -1.49
CA VAL A 39 -6.30 -4.39 -1.39
C VAL A 39 -7.23 -4.66 -0.23
N GLU A 40 -8.38 -5.26 -0.52
CA GLU A 40 -9.39 -5.64 0.47
C GLU A 40 -9.46 -7.16 0.51
N CYS A 41 -9.23 -7.76 1.68
CA CYS A 41 -9.33 -9.20 1.84
C CYS A 41 -10.25 -9.54 3.01
N LEU A 42 -10.93 -10.67 2.90
CA LEU A 42 -11.89 -11.19 3.87
C LEU A 42 -11.65 -12.68 4.06
N LEU A 43 -11.55 -13.13 5.30
CA LEU A 43 -11.55 -14.54 5.67
C LEU A 43 -12.80 -14.86 6.50
N GLU A 44 -13.53 -15.83 6.01
CA GLU A 44 -14.68 -16.42 6.69
C GLU A 44 -14.37 -17.87 7.02
N GLU A 45 -14.91 -18.35 8.13
CA GLU A 45 -14.94 -19.76 8.47
C GLU A 45 -16.38 -20.23 8.60
N THR A 46 -16.65 -21.46 8.14
CA THR A 46 -17.93 -22.12 8.28
C THR A 46 -17.74 -23.42 9.04
N VAL A 47 -18.48 -23.59 10.13
CA VAL A 47 -18.50 -24.81 10.97
C VAL A 47 -19.94 -25.21 11.22
N HIS A 48 -20.31 -26.46 10.93
CA HIS A 48 -21.67 -26.97 11.10
C HIS A 48 -22.76 -26.08 10.47
N GLY A 49 -22.46 -25.52 9.30
CA GLY A 49 -23.38 -24.63 8.56
C GLY A 49 -23.49 -23.20 9.10
N LYS A 50 -22.76 -22.83 10.16
CA LYS A 50 -22.67 -21.45 10.65
C LYS A 50 -21.40 -20.79 10.15
N THR A 51 -21.53 -19.63 9.51
CA THR A 51 -20.40 -18.83 9.00
C THR A 51 -20.11 -17.66 9.93
N GLN A 52 -18.83 -17.41 10.18
CA GLN A 52 -18.35 -16.22 10.87
C GLN A 52 -17.13 -15.61 10.19
N THR A 53 -16.95 -14.30 10.32
CA THR A 53 -15.80 -13.57 9.79
C THR A 53 -14.65 -13.62 10.80
N LEU A 54 -13.48 -14.10 10.37
CA LEU A 54 -12.26 -14.10 11.17
C LEU A 54 -11.43 -12.84 10.96
N ALA A 55 -11.42 -12.33 9.73
CA ALA A 55 -10.50 -11.28 9.31
C ALA A 55 -11.05 -10.49 8.13
N ALA A 56 -10.86 -9.17 8.13
CA ALA A 56 -11.21 -8.31 7.00
C ALA A 56 -10.15 -7.21 6.76
N PRO A 57 -8.87 -7.55 6.55
CA PRO A 57 -7.82 -6.55 6.41
C PRO A 57 -7.96 -5.74 5.12
N GLN A 58 -7.57 -4.47 5.21
CA GLN A 58 -7.45 -3.57 4.08
C GLN A 58 -6.09 -2.89 4.12
N ILE A 59 -5.44 -2.76 2.97
CA ILE A 59 -4.13 -2.09 2.87
C ILE A 59 -4.01 -1.31 1.58
N LEU A 60 -3.38 -0.13 1.69
CA LEU A 60 -2.93 0.63 0.53
C LEU A 60 -1.51 0.22 0.17
N MET A 61 -1.36 -0.28 -1.05
CA MET A 61 -0.09 -0.80 -1.56
C MET A 61 0.36 -0.02 -2.78
N ARG A 62 1.67 0.09 -2.94
CA ARG A 62 2.26 0.65 -4.16
C ARG A 62 2.16 -0.38 -5.28
N PRO A 63 2.12 0.03 -6.56
CA PRO A 63 2.27 -0.85 -7.70
C PRO A 63 3.61 -1.59 -7.66
N ALA A 64 3.67 -2.78 -8.24
CA ALA A 64 4.88 -3.61 -8.33
C ALA A 64 5.59 -3.79 -6.98
N SER A 65 4.83 -3.97 -5.91
CA SER A 65 5.35 -4.10 -4.55
C SER A 65 4.85 -5.38 -3.89
N THR A 66 5.54 -5.79 -2.82
CA THR A 66 5.07 -6.88 -1.96
C THR A 66 4.91 -6.37 -0.54
N GLY A 67 3.83 -6.78 0.11
CA GLY A 67 3.52 -6.47 1.49
C GLY A 67 2.91 -7.68 2.18
N ASN A 68 3.13 -7.80 3.49
CA ASN A 68 2.58 -8.86 4.29
C ASN A 68 1.51 -8.31 5.24
N LEU A 69 0.39 -9.01 5.35
CA LEU A 69 -0.63 -8.76 6.35
C LEU A 69 -0.55 -9.88 7.39
N LEU A 70 -0.36 -9.51 8.65
CA LEU A 70 -0.33 -10.43 9.77
C LEU A 70 -1.58 -10.25 10.60
N MET A 71 -2.17 -11.38 11.00
CA MET A 71 -3.36 -11.41 11.83
C MET A 71 -3.20 -12.52 12.86
N GLU A 72 -3.42 -12.19 14.13
CA GLU A 72 -3.19 -13.12 15.22
C GLU A 72 -4.43 -13.21 16.08
N ASN A 73 -4.80 -14.44 16.45
CA ASN A 73 -5.73 -14.73 17.52
C ASN A 73 -5.04 -15.65 18.54
N GLN A 74 -5.76 -16.05 19.61
CA GLN A 74 -5.17 -16.85 20.69
C GLN A 74 -4.63 -18.23 20.25
N ASN A 75 -5.06 -18.76 19.09
CA ASN A 75 -4.74 -20.11 18.63
C ASN A 75 -4.15 -20.19 17.21
N GLU A 76 -4.24 -19.10 16.44
CA GLU A 76 -3.95 -19.06 15.01
C GLU A 76 -3.25 -17.72 14.67
N SER A 77 -2.23 -17.81 13.82
CA SER A 77 -1.59 -16.67 13.16
C SER A 77 -1.76 -16.84 11.67
N ILE A 78 -2.25 -15.82 10.97
CA ILE A 78 -2.52 -15.82 9.55
C ILE A 78 -1.62 -14.78 8.92
N GLU A 79 -0.84 -15.21 7.94
CA GLU A 79 0.10 -14.40 7.20
C GLU A 79 -0.31 -14.40 5.72
N ILE A 80 -0.55 -13.21 5.20
CA ILE A 80 -1.00 -12.99 3.83
C ILE A 80 0.08 -12.20 3.11
N ALA A 81 0.78 -12.85 2.18
CA ALA A 81 1.70 -12.18 1.29
C ALA A 81 0.94 -11.69 0.06
N VAL A 82 0.93 -10.38 -0.14
CA VAL A 82 0.28 -9.72 -1.27
C VAL A 82 1.36 -9.12 -2.16
N THR A 83 1.36 -9.50 -3.43
CA THR A 83 2.20 -8.90 -4.46
C THR A 83 1.31 -8.19 -5.46
N THR A 84 1.46 -6.87 -5.57
CA THR A 84 0.72 -6.06 -6.54
C THR A 84 1.44 -6.06 -7.88
N GLY A 85 0.66 -6.12 -8.96
CA GLY A 85 1.12 -5.84 -10.31
C GLY A 85 1.36 -4.35 -10.55
N THR A 86 1.66 -4.00 -11.80
CA THR A 86 1.78 -2.60 -12.27
C THR A 86 0.40 -1.90 -12.29
N ILE A 87 0.35 -0.60 -12.58
CA ILE A 87 -0.89 0.17 -12.69
C ILE A 87 -1.77 -0.19 -13.90
N GLU A 88 -1.30 -1.07 -14.78
CA GLU A 88 -1.99 -1.42 -16.01
C GLU A 88 -3.19 -2.33 -15.76
N PRO A 89 -4.29 -2.21 -16.51
CA PRO A 89 -5.46 -3.09 -16.35
C PRO A 89 -5.16 -4.59 -16.51
N GLN A 90 -4.15 -4.93 -17.32
CA GLN A 90 -3.71 -6.31 -17.56
C GLN A 90 -2.66 -6.78 -16.53
N ALA A 91 -2.31 -5.94 -15.56
CA ALA A 91 -1.36 -6.30 -14.52
C ALA A 91 -1.92 -7.42 -13.66
N THR A 92 -1.06 -8.40 -13.40
CA THR A 92 -1.39 -9.55 -12.57
C THR A 92 -0.96 -9.30 -11.13
N HIS A 93 -1.89 -9.49 -10.21
CA HIS A 93 -1.70 -9.44 -8.75
C HIS A 93 -1.73 -10.84 -8.20
N GLN A 94 -0.99 -11.08 -7.13
CA GLN A 94 -0.90 -12.39 -6.49
C GLN A 94 -1.10 -12.27 -4.99
N VAL A 95 -1.90 -13.20 -4.46
CA VAL A 95 -2.11 -13.33 -3.02
C VAL A 95 -1.75 -14.75 -2.63
N SER A 96 -0.82 -14.88 -1.70
CA SER A 96 -0.43 -16.16 -1.09
C SER A 96 -0.80 -16.11 0.38
N LEU A 97 -1.51 -17.14 0.83
CA LEU A 97 -2.03 -17.21 2.17
C LEU A 97 -1.40 -18.38 2.92
N GLN A 98 -0.90 -18.09 4.11
CA GLN A 98 -0.37 -19.07 5.03
C GLN A 98 -1.06 -18.90 6.38
N MET A 99 -1.53 -19.99 6.95
CA MET A 99 -2.07 -20.02 8.31
C MET A 99 -1.22 -20.92 9.18
N LYS A 100 -0.82 -20.41 10.34
CA LYS A 100 -0.09 -21.11 11.38
C LYS A 100 -1.06 -21.39 12.52
N SER A 101 -1.41 -22.65 12.75
CA SER A 101 -2.30 -23.06 13.85
C SER A 101 -1.60 -24.10 14.72
N LYS A 102 -1.43 -23.79 16.01
CA LYS A 102 -0.76 -24.67 17.00
C LYS A 102 0.59 -25.22 16.53
N GLY A 103 1.41 -24.38 15.90
CA GLY A 103 2.74 -24.74 15.36
C GLY A 103 2.73 -25.42 13.99
N ASN A 104 1.56 -25.76 13.43
CA ASN A 104 1.44 -26.31 12.08
C ASN A 104 1.18 -25.21 11.05
N VAL A 105 1.89 -25.29 9.93
CA VAL A 105 1.67 -24.42 8.77
C VAL A 105 0.68 -25.09 7.82
N LEU A 106 -0.39 -24.38 7.49
CA LEU A 106 -1.37 -24.72 6.48
C LEU A 106 -1.28 -23.69 5.36
N HIS A 107 -0.91 -24.16 4.17
CA HIS A 107 -0.87 -23.34 2.97
C HIS A 107 -2.24 -23.36 2.29
N ALA A 108 -2.77 -22.18 2.03
CA ALA A 108 -3.98 -22.02 1.23
C ALA A 108 -3.63 -21.80 -0.26
N PRO A 109 -4.59 -22.00 -1.17
CA PRO A 109 -4.37 -21.78 -2.59
C PRO A 109 -3.93 -20.35 -2.89
N ARG A 110 -3.01 -20.19 -3.85
CA ARG A 110 -2.61 -18.88 -4.37
C ARG A 110 -3.70 -18.32 -5.28
N LEU A 111 -4.04 -17.06 -5.11
CA LEU A 111 -4.90 -16.33 -6.03
C LEU A 111 -4.06 -15.51 -6.99
N THR A 112 -4.44 -15.52 -8.27
CA THR A 112 -3.86 -14.71 -9.33
C THR A 112 -4.99 -13.97 -10.03
N MET A 113 -4.95 -12.64 -10.05
CA MET A 113 -6.09 -11.80 -10.45
C MET A 113 -5.60 -10.54 -11.16
N THR A 114 -6.43 -9.92 -11.99
CA THR A 114 -6.19 -8.57 -12.53
C THR A 114 -6.93 -7.50 -11.71
N THR A 115 -6.58 -6.23 -11.94
CA THR A 115 -7.22 -5.10 -11.25
C THR A 115 -8.73 -5.07 -11.51
N GLY A 116 -9.51 -4.87 -10.45
CA GLY A 116 -10.98 -4.84 -10.50
C GLY A 116 -11.63 -6.22 -10.37
N GLN A 117 -10.85 -7.31 -10.45
CA GLN A 117 -11.37 -8.65 -10.17
C GLN A 117 -11.45 -8.91 -8.67
N THR A 118 -12.40 -9.77 -8.31
CA THR A 118 -12.51 -10.39 -6.99
C THR A 118 -12.15 -11.87 -7.12
N GLY A 119 -11.17 -12.33 -6.35
CA GLY A 119 -10.77 -13.74 -6.32
C GLY A 119 -11.22 -14.38 -5.02
N LYS A 120 -11.51 -15.68 -5.09
CA LYS A 120 -11.97 -16.48 -3.97
C LYS A 120 -11.21 -17.80 -3.91
N ALA A 121 -10.67 -18.12 -2.75
CA ALA A 121 -10.03 -19.40 -2.45
C ALA A 121 -10.77 -20.07 -1.28
N GLN A 122 -10.92 -21.38 -1.33
CA GLN A 122 -11.52 -22.16 -0.25
C GLN A 122 -10.63 -23.35 0.10
N TRP A 123 -10.57 -23.68 1.38
CA TRP A 123 -9.89 -24.88 1.87
C TRP A 123 -10.56 -25.39 3.13
N VAL A 124 -10.33 -26.67 3.44
CA VAL A 124 -10.99 -27.39 4.55
C VAL A 124 -9.95 -27.79 5.59
N ILE A 125 -10.27 -27.62 6.87
CA ILE A 125 -9.43 -27.98 8.01
C ILE A 125 -10.30 -28.68 9.05
N GLY A 126 -10.18 -30.01 9.14
CA GLY A 126 -11.08 -30.81 9.97
C GLY A 126 -12.53 -30.57 9.53
N GLU A 127 -13.36 -30.07 10.44
CA GLU A 127 -14.79 -29.77 10.20
C GLU A 127 -15.04 -28.32 9.73
N LYS A 128 -13.99 -27.49 9.65
CA LYS A 128 -14.05 -26.07 9.29
C LYS A 128 -13.77 -25.89 7.81
N THR A 129 -14.65 -25.16 7.10
CA THR A 129 -14.37 -24.65 5.75
C THR A 129 -13.96 -23.19 5.84
N CYS A 130 -12.76 -22.86 5.39
CA CYS A 130 -12.30 -21.49 5.29
C CYS A 130 -12.56 -20.95 3.88
N THR A 131 -13.08 -19.73 3.81
CA THR A 131 -13.31 -19.00 2.57
C THR A 131 -12.56 -17.69 2.62
N PHE A 132 -11.61 -17.51 1.71
CA PHE A 132 -10.84 -16.29 1.56
C PHE A 132 -11.24 -15.57 0.29
N THR A 133 -11.56 -14.30 0.40
CA THR A 133 -11.94 -13.43 -0.72
C THR A 133 -11.02 -12.22 -0.73
N CYS A 134 -10.46 -11.87 -1.89
CA CYS A 134 -9.68 -10.64 -2.05
C CYS A 134 -10.11 -9.86 -3.29
N LYS A 135 -9.92 -8.55 -3.23
CA LYS A 135 -10.17 -7.62 -4.33
C LYS A 135 -9.05 -6.58 -4.40
N PHE A 136 -8.63 -6.25 -5.63
CA PHE A 136 -7.69 -5.16 -5.90
C PHE A 136 -8.42 -4.03 -6.62
N SER A 137 -8.40 -2.83 -6.04
CA SER A 137 -9.03 -1.62 -6.60
C SER A 137 -7.97 -0.53 -6.79
N LYS A 138 -8.05 0.24 -7.88
CA LYS A 138 -7.26 1.47 -8.03
C LYS A 138 -7.80 2.54 -7.09
N GLN A 139 -6.91 3.29 -6.44
CA GLN A 139 -7.24 4.54 -5.75
C GLN A 139 -6.72 5.74 -6.52
#